data_AF-A0A6M8VZY0-F1
#
_entry.id   AF-A0A6M8VZY0-F1
#
_cell.length_a   1.000
_cell.length_b   1.000
_cell.length_c   1.000
_cell.angle_alpha   90.00
_cell.angle_beta   90.00
_cell.angle_gamma   90.00
#
_symmetry.space_group_name_H-M   'P 1'
#
loop_
_entity.id
_entity.type
_entity.pdbx_description
1 polymer ?
#
loop_
_entity_poly.entity_id
_entity_poly.type
_entity_poly.pdbx_seq_one_letter_code
_entity_poly.pdbx_strand_id
1 'polypeptide(L)'
;MKAASKDRVARHKALADFLEAWRTEIEPHFRDEERLLIHLIAGENDRRRLLDEHAAIERAAKEAVIKRRAVDPDPDFVERLGRDLEQHIRWEERVLFNHVQESASERQLKDLAVATEQVELTRNRGRGGCETDPGLSTGTGANDDRA
;
A
#
# COMPACT_ATOMS: atom_id res chain seq x y z
N MET A 1 1.30 17.50 15.42
CA MET A 1 1.42 17.58 13.93
C MET A 1 1.42 19.00 13.33
N LYS A 2 1.11 20.08 14.07
CA LYS A 2 1.04 21.47 13.52
C LYS A 2 2.34 22.11 13.01
N ALA A 3 3.52 21.59 13.35
CA ALA A 3 4.80 22.20 12.96
C ALA A 3 5.26 21.82 11.54
N ALA A 4 4.90 20.62 11.07
CA ALA A 4 5.34 20.11 9.76
C ALA A 4 4.65 20.80 8.58
N SER A 5 3.45 21.38 8.76
CA SER A 5 2.74 22.08 7.69
C SER A 5 3.30 23.47 7.39
N LYS A 6 4.11 24.09 8.26
CA LYS A 6 4.67 25.44 7.99
C LYS A 6 6.03 25.42 7.31
N ASP A 7 6.83 24.38 7.55
CA ASP A 7 8.13 24.24 6.91
C ASP A 7 8.02 23.60 5.51
N ARG A 8 8.47 24.33 4.50
CA ARG A 8 8.47 23.88 3.10
C ARG A 8 9.27 22.61 2.90
N VAL A 9 10.42 22.48 3.58
CA VAL A 9 11.27 21.28 3.46
C VAL A 9 10.54 20.07 4.03
N ALA A 10 9.95 20.20 5.21
CA ALA A 10 9.10 19.17 5.81
C ALA A 10 7.93 18.75 4.91
N ARG A 11 7.26 19.71 4.23
CA ARG A 11 6.16 19.39 3.29
C ARG A 11 6.63 18.58 2.08
N HIS A 12 7.77 18.94 1.47
CA HIS A 12 8.34 18.14 0.39
C HIS A 12 8.71 16.73 0.86
N LYS A 13 9.30 16.61 2.05
CA LYS A 13 9.65 15.31 2.62
C LYS A 13 8.39 14.48 2.87
N ALA A 14 7.36 15.05 3.49
CA ALA A 14 6.11 14.36 3.77
C ALA A 14 5.43 13.83 2.49
N LEU A 15 5.40 14.64 1.42
CA LEU A 15 4.88 14.19 0.12
C LEU A 15 5.74 13.08 -0.51
N ALA A 16 7.06 13.14 -0.36
CA ALA A 16 7.95 12.10 -0.86
C ALA A 16 7.78 10.78 -0.09
N ASP A 17 7.75 10.84 1.24
CA ASP A 17 7.52 9.68 2.11
C ASP A 17 6.15 9.06 1.81
N PHE A 18 5.10 9.89 1.71
CA PHE A 18 3.76 9.44 1.37
C PHE A 18 3.71 8.74 0.00
N LEU A 19 4.32 9.31 -1.05
CA LEU A 19 4.29 8.71 -2.39
C LEU A 19 5.06 7.38 -2.45
N GLU A 20 6.12 7.24 -1.65
CA GLU A 20 6.84 5.97 -1.55
C GLU A 20 6.01 4.92 -0.81
N ALA A 21 5.39 5.28 0.32
CA ALA A 21 4.47 4.42 1.04
C ALA A 21 3.23 4.06 0.20
N TRP A 22 2.72 5.01 -0.59
CA TRP A 22 1.61 4.79 -1.50
C TRP A 22 1.91 3.65 -2.47
N ARG A 23 3.05 3.74 -3.17
CA ARG A 23 3.46 2.77 -4.18
C ARG A 23 3.80 1.40 -3.60
N THR A 24 4.43 1.36 -2.44
CA THR A 24 4.99 0.12 -1.90
C THR A 24 4.07 -0.59 -0.91
N GLU A 25 3.16 0.13 -0.27
CA GLU A 25 2.33 -0.41 0.82
C GLU A 25 0.84 -0.10 0.65
N ILE A 26 0.44 1.17 0.54
CA ILE A 26 -0.97 1.58 0.64
C ILE A 26 -1.80 1.11 -0.56
N GLU A 27 -1.36 1.37 -1.80
CA GLU A 27 -2.10 0.93 -3.00
C GLU A 27 -2.19 -0.61 -3.11
N PRO A 28 -1.12 -1.39 -2.87
CA PRO A 28 -1.24 -2.84 -2.73
C PRO A 28 -2.21 -3.26 -1.62
N HIS A 29 -2.19 -2.60 -0.47
CA HIS A 29 -3.07 -2.90 0.66
C HIS A 29 -4.55 -2.72 0.31
N PHE A 30 -4.92 -1.57 -0.24
CA PHE A 30 -6.30 -1.31 -0.67
C PHE A 30 -6.82 -2.35 -1.66
N ARG A 31 -5.98 -2.76 -2.62
CA ARG A 31 -6.35 -3.81 -3.58
C ARG A 31 -6.58 -5.17 -2.92
N ASP A 32 -5.80 -5.49 -1.89
CA ASP A 32 -5.97 -6.75 -1.15
C ASP A 32 -7.24 -6.70 -0.29
N GLU A 33 -7.56 -5.57 0.33
CA GLU A 33 -8.80 -5.39 1.10
C GLU A 33 -10.03 -5.44 0.20
N GLU A 34 -10.02 -4.73 -0.92
CA GLU A 34 -11.12 -4.79 -1.90
C GLU A 34 -11.31 -6.20 -2.46
N ARG A 35 -10.25 -6.97 -2.64
CA ARG A 35 -10.32 -8.34 -3.14
C ARG A 35 -10.78 -9.34 -2.09
N LEU A 36 -10.32 -9.20 -0.84
CA LEU A 36 -10.50 -10.20 0.21
C LEU A 36 -11.62 -9.86 1.19
N LEU A 37 -11.72 -8.60 1.58
CA LEU A 37 -12.57 -8.15 2.67
C LEU A 37 -13.97 -7.74 2.19
N ILE A 38 -14.10 -7.20 0.97
CA ILE A 38 -15.35 -6.58 0.51
C ILE A 38 -16.57 -7.51 0.56
N HIS A 39 -16.36 -8.81 0.37
CA HIS A 39 -17.39 -9.85 0.38
C HIS A 39 -17.78 -10.29 1.80
N LEU A 40 -16.97 -9.96 2.80
CA LEU A 40 -17.21 -10.25 4.21
C LEU A 40 -17.86 -9.08 4.95
N ILE A 41 -17.84 -7.88 4.37
CA ILE A 41 -18.52 -6.71 4.94
C ILE A 41 -20.03 -6.89 4.79
N ALA A 42 -20.74 -7.14 5.89
CA ALA A 42 -22.20 -7.31 5.85
C ALA A 42 -22.94 -6.00 5.56
N GLY A 43 -22.45 -4.87 6.10
CA GLY A 43 -23.11 -3.56 6.00
C GLY A 43 -22.81 -2.82 4.70
N GLU A 44 -23.85 -2.41 3.97
CA GLU A 44 -23.68 -1.63 2.73
C GLU A 44 -23.00 -0.28 2.98
N ASN A 45 -23.30 0.38 4.11
CA ASN A 45 -22.68 1.64 4.46
C ASN A 45 -21.16 1.51 4.66
N ASP A 46 -20.72 0.46 5.34
CA ASP A 46 -19.30 0.21 5.58
C ASP A 46 -18.57 -0.14 4.28
N ARG A 47 -19.20 -0.96 3.42
CA ARG A 47 -18.66 -1.31 2.10
C ARG A 47 -18.50 -0.06 1.22
N ARG A 48 -19.54 0.78 1.20
CA ARG A 48 -19.53 2.02 0.43
C ARG A 48 -18.47 2.98 0.94
N ARG A 49 -18.37 3.12 2.27
CA ARG A 49 -17.37 3.96 2.92
C ARG A 49 -15.94 3.51 2.57
N LEU A 50 -15.64 2.22 2.66
CA LEU A 50 -14.33 1.67 2.30
C LEU A 50 -13.93 2.10 0.88
N LEU A 51 -14.78 1.83 -0.10
CA LEU A 51 -14.53 2.15 -1.51
C LEU A 51 -14.43 3.67 -1.77
N ASP A 52 -15.30 4.46 -1.14
CA ASP A 52 -15.31 5.91 -1.33
C ASP A 52 -14.05 6.56 -0.72
N GLU A 53 -13.60 6.09 0.46
CA GLU A 53 -12.35 6.55 1.10
C GLU A 53 -11.11 6.11 0.30
N HIS A 54 -11.03 4.85 -0.17
CA HIS A 54 -9.95 4.38 -1.04
C HIS A 54 -9.83 5.24 -2.29
N ALA A 55 -10.94 5.45 -3.00
CA ALA A 55 -10.95 6.25 -4.21
C ALA A 55 -10.57 7.72 -3.95
N ALA A 56 -10.94 8.26 -2.78
CA ALA A 56 -10.55 9.61 -2.38
C ALA A 56 -9.04 9.73 -2.12
N ILE A 57 -8.46 8.77 -1.40
CA ILE A 57 -7.03 8.74 -1.10
C ILE A 57 -6.22 8.48 -2.38
N GLU A 58 -6.69 7.62 -3.29
CA GLU A 58 -6.06 7.41 -4.61
C GLU A 58 -6.03 8.71 -5.44
N ARG A 59 -7.14 9.46 -5.48
CA ARG A 59 -7.17 10.78 -6.13
C ARG A 59 -6.18 11.74 -5.47
N ALA A 60 -6.11 11.75 -4.14
CA ALA A 60 -5.16 12.58 -3.42
C ALA A 60 -3.70 12.15 -3.70
N ALA A 61 -3.43 10.86 -3.90
CA ALA A 61 -2.10 10.39 -4.29
C ALA A 61 -1.69 10.88 -5.69
N LYS A 62 -2.63 10.86 -6.65
CA LYS A 62 -2.41 11.46 -7.98
C LYS A 62 -2.15 12.97 -7.89
N GLU A 63 -2.87 13.68 -7.04
CA GLU A 63 -2.66 15.11 -6.78
C GLU A 63 -1.30 15.37 -6.08
N ALA A 64 -0.88 14.51 -5.15
CA ALA A 64 0.40 14.60 -4.46
C ALA A 64 1.60 14.52 -5.42
N VAL A 65 1.51 13.72 -6.49
CA VAL A 65 2.54 13.68 -7.55
C VAL A 65 2.75 15.05 -8.20
N ILE A 66 1.66 15.78 -8.44
CA ILE A 66 1.70 17.12 -9.04
C ILE A 66 2.22 18.13 -8.00
N LYS A 67 1.64 18.14 -6.80
CA LYS A 67 1.98 19.11 -5.74
C LYS A 67 3.41 18.96 -5.23
N ARG A 68 4.00 17.75 -5.26
CA ARG A 68 5.41 17.53 -4.91
C ARG A 68 6.37 18.33 -5.79
N ARG A 69 5.98 18.62 -7.04
CA ARG A 69 6.78 19.40 -8.00
C ARG A 69 6.60 20.92 -7.85
N ALA A 70 5.64 21.36 -7.03
CA ALA A 70 5.45 22.78 -6.78
C ALA A 70 6.65 23.36 -6.02
N VAL A 71 7.02 24.60 -6.32
CA VAL A 71 8.08 25.33 -5.57
C VAL A 71 7.72 25.47 -4.10
N ASP A 72 6.42 25.56 -3.80
CA ASP A 72 5.91 25.60 -2.45
C ASP A 72 4.66 24.73 -2.33
N PRO A 73 4.77 23.48 -1.82
CA PRO A 73 3.62 22.60 -1.68
C PRO A 73 2.58 23.18 -0.71
N ASP A 74 1.32 23.06 -1.08
CA ASP A 74 0.19 23.57 -0.31
C ASP A 74 0.11 22.90 1.08
N PRO A 75 0.22 23.67 2.19
CA PRO A 75 0.22 23.13 3.54
C PRO A 75 -1.12 22.50 3.94
N ASP A 76 -2.23 23.04 3.47
CA ASP A 76 -3.57 22.54 3.81
C ASP A 76 -3.82 21.19 3.14
N PHE A 77 -3.32 21.02 1.91
CA PHE A 77 -3.35 19.74 1.24
C PHE A 77 -2.55 18.67 1.99
N VAL A 78 -1.31 18.96 2.40
CA VAL A 78 -0.46 17.99 3.10
C VAL A 78 -1.08 17.58 4.44
N GLU A 79 -1.62 18.54 5.19
CA GLU A 79 -2.30 18.26 6.46
C GLU A 79 -3.57 17.45 6.27
N ARG A 80 -4.38 17.77 5.26
CA ARG A 80 -5.59 17.00 4.95
C ARG A 80 -5.26 15.57 4.52
N LEU A 81 -4.30 15.37 3.63
CA LEU A 81 -3.91 14.04 3.15
C LEU A 81 -3.52 13.12 4.31
N GLY A 82 -2.67 13.59 5.22
CA GLY A 82 -2.26 12.80 6.39
C GLY A 82 -3.44 12.49 7.32
N ARG A 83 -4.35 13.46 7.51
CA ARG A 83 -5.54 13.29 8.34
C ARG A 83 -6.56 12.34 7.72
N ASP A 84 -6.78 12.41 6.43
CA ASP A 84 -7.73 11.56 5.70
C ASP A 84 -7.24 10.10 5.77
N LEU A 85 -5.93 9.86 5.54
CA LEU A 85 -5.32 8.54 5.70
C LEU A 85 -5.36 8.03 7.15
N GLU A 86 -5.04 8.87 8.15
CA GLU A 86 -5.11 8.46 9.57
C GLU A 86 -6.54 8.10 9.99
N GLN A 87 -7.54 8.89 9.57
CA GLN A 87 -8.94 8.63 9.90
C GLN A 87 -9.45 7.34 9.27
N HIS A 88 -9.04 7.06 8.04
CA HIS A 88 -9.34 5.83 7.33
C HIS A 88 -8.80 4.61 8.10
N ILE A 89 -7.50 4.57 8.38
CA ILE A 89 -6.85 3.49 9.14
C ILE A 89 -7.52 3.28 10.51
N ARG A 90 -7.77 4.37 11.26
CA ARG A 90 -8.41 4.29 12.57
C ARG A 90 -9.83 3.74 12.50
N TRP A 91 -10.57 4.06 11.45
CA TRP A 91 -11.92 3.55 11.27
C TRP A 91 -11.88 2.05 10.95
N GLU A 92 -10.97 1.61 10.10
CA GLU A 92 -10.81 0.20 9.77
C GLU A 92 -10.52 -0.63 11.01
N GLU A 93 -9.49 -0.25 11.76
CA GLU A 93 -9.03 -0.95 12.97
C GLU A 93 -10.09 -1.01 14.08
N ARG A 94 -10.87 0.06 14.24
CA ARG A 94 -11.78 0.21 15.40
C ARG A 94 -13.21 -0.18 15.10
N VAL A 95 -13.60 -0.17 13.83
CA VAL A 95 -15.00 -0.33 13.42
C VAL A 95 -15.12 -1.42 12.37
N LEU A 96 -14.53 -1.23 11.19
CA LEU A 96 -14.75 -2.14 10.07
C LEU A 96 -14.33 -3.58 10.40
N PHE A 97 -13.12 -3.76 10.92
CA PHE A 97 -12.59 -5.10 11.21
C PHE A 97 -13.38 -5.78 12.33
N ASN A 98 -13.85 -5.03 13.32
CA ASN A 98 -14.73 -5.58 14.36
C ASN A 98 -16.07 -6.04 13.77
N HIS A 99 -16.70 -5.22 12.93
CA HIS A 99 -17.95 -5.60 12.26
C HIS A 99 -17.78 -6.84 11.37
N VAL A 100 -16.67 -6.94 10.63
CA VAL A 100 -16.36 -8.13 9.83
C VAL A 100 -16.16 -9.35 10.72
N GLN A 101 -15.39 -9.22 11.82
CA GLN A 101 -15.13 -10.31 12.74
C GLN A 101 -16.41 -10.82 13.44
N GLU A 102 -17.33 -9.92 13.79
CA GLU A 102 -18.60 -10.27 14.45
C GLU A 102 -19.60 -10.93 13.50
N SER A 103 -19.58 -10.56 12.21
CA SER A 103 -20.56 -11.03 11.23
C SER A 103 -20.08 -12.22 10.38
N ALA A 104 -18.78 -12.42 10.22
CA ALA A 104 -18.22 -13.53 9.46
C ALA A 104 -18.28 -14.85 10.25
N SER A 105 -18.55 -15.95 9.54
CA SER A 105 -18.43 -17.29 10.13
C SER A 105 -16.96 -17.65 10.39
N GLU A 106 -16.73 -18.57 11.34
CA GLU A 106 -15.38 -19.09 11.59
C GLU A 106 -14.69 -19.63 10.32
N ARG A 107 -15.46 -20.21 9.41
CA ARG A 107 -14.93 -20.72 8.15
C ARG A 107 -14.42 -19.58 7.27
N GLN A 108 -15.21 -18.52 7.12
CA GLN A 108 -14.81 -17.33 6.36
C GLN A 108 -13.57 -16.66 6.97
N LEU A 109 -13.47 -16.58 8.30
CA LEU A 109 -12.29 -16.04 8.98
C LEU A 109 -11.04 -16.90 8.78
N LYS A 110 -11.18 -18.23 8.79
CA LYS A 110 -10.08 -19.16 8.47
C LYS A 110 -9.62 -19.00 7.02
N ASP A 111 -10.57 -18.93 6.08
CA ASP A 111 -10.27 -18.73 4.66
C ASP A 111 -9.58 -17.37 4.43
N LEU A 112 -10.03 -16.30 5.12
CA LEU A 112 -9.40 -14.98 5.09
C LEU A 112 -7.97 -15.01 5.66
N ALA A 113 -7.74 -15.70 6.77
CA ALA A 113 -6.42 -15.82 7.39
C ALA A 113 -5.42 -16.50 6.43
N VAL A 114 -5.83 -17.61 5.79
CA VAL A 114 -5.02 -18.29 4.77
C VAL A 114 -4.72 -17.37 3.59
N ALA A 115 -5.73 -16.66 3.08
CA ALA A 115 -5.55 -15.75 1.95
C ALA A 115 -4.61 -14.58 2.29
N THR A 116 -4.69 -14.05 3.51
CA THR A 116 -3.84 -12.95 3.99
C THR A 116 -2.39 -13.40 4.19
N GLU A 117 -2.17 -14.62 4.68
CA GLU A 117 -0.82 -15.19 4.78
C GLU A 117 -0.13 -15.30 3.41
N GLN A 118 -0.87 -15.70 2.37
CA GLN A 118 -0.33 -15.74 1.01
C GLN A 118 0.07 -14.35 0.49
N VAL A 119 -0.73 -13.32 0.79
CA VAL A 119 -0.42 -11.93 0.47
C VAL A 119 0.90 -11.52 1.14
N GLU A 120 1.05 -11.77 2.44
CA GLU A 120 2.26 -11.41 3.18
C GLU A 120 3.50 -12.15 2.68
N LEU A 121 3.39 -13.43 2.34
CA LEU A 121 4.48 -14.21 1.74
C LEU A 121 4.91 -13.64 0.39
N THR A 122 3.97 -13.24 -0.46
CA THR A 122 4.29 -12.66 -1.78
C THR A 122 4.97 -11.30 -1.64
N ARG A 123 4.54 -10.47 -0.68
CA ARG A 123 5.14 -9.16 -0.39
C ARG A 123 6.55 -9.29 0.19
N ASN A 124 6.79 -10.25 1.08
CA ASN A 124 8.11 -10.46 1.67
C ASN A 124 9.13 -10.96 0.64
N ARG A 125 8.71 -11.81 -0.30
CA ARG A 125 9.56 -12.24 -1.43
C ARG A 125 9.90 -11.09 -2.39
N GLY A 126 9.03 -10.09 -2.53
CA GLY A 126 9.29 -8.88 -3.33
C GLY A 126 10.27 -7.89 -2.71
N ARG A 127 10.49 -7.93 -1.37
CA ARG A 127 11.44 -7.07 -0.65
C ARG A 127 12.86 -7.64 -0.56
N GLY A 128 13.07 -8.92 -0.93
CA GLY A 128 14.35 -9.63 -0.80
C GLY A 128 15.14 -9.86 -2.10
N GLY A 129 14.77 -9.22 -3.21
CA GLY A 129 15.36 -9.48 -4.53
C GLY A 129 16.44 -8.48 -4.94
N CYS A 130 17.53 -8.39 -4.19
CA CYS A 130 18.75 -7.73 -4.65
C CYS A 130 19.97 -8.59 -4.27
N GLU A 131 20.19 -9.69 -4.98
CA GLU A 131 21.47 -10.40 -4.99
C GLU A 131 21.70 -11.09 -6.35
N THR A 132 22.44 -10.36 -7.20
CA THR A 132 23.41 -10.79 -8.21
C THR A 132 23.02 -11.88 -9.21
N ASP A 133 22.75 -11.44 -10.44
CA ASP A 133 23.13 -12.16 -11.65
C ASP A 133 24.66 -12.01 -11.83
N PRO A 134 25.42 -13.12 -11.96
CA PRO A 134 26.53 -13.10 -12.88
C PRO A 134 26.50 -14.33 -13.78
N GLY A 135 26.15 -14.10 -15.04
CA GLY A 135 27.02 -14.52 -16.14
C GLY A 135 27.02 -16.01 -16.48
N LEU A 136 26.15 -16.36 -17.42
CA LEU A 136 26.56 -16.91 -18.72
C LEU A 136 27.71 -17.95 -18.68
N SER A 137 27.38 -19.21 -18.39
CA SER A 137 28.22 -20.33 -18.80
C SER A 137 27.68 -20.90 -20.11
N THR A 138 28.13 -20.32 -21.23
CA THR A 138 28.00 -20.94 -22.55
C THR A 138 29.02 -22.07 -22.64
N GLY A 139 28.57 -23.30 -22.40
CA GLY A 139 29.29 -24.49 -22.82
C GLY A 139 29.08 -24.71 -24.32
N THR A 140 30.13 -24.65 -25.13
CA THR A 140 30.23 -25.29 -26.46
C THR A 140 31.69 -25.34 -26.92
N GLY A 141 32.12 -26.54 -27.35
CA GLY A 141 33.23 -26.79 -28.31
C GLY A 141 34.63 -26.91 -27.70
N ALA A 142 35.21 -28.11 -27.53
CA ALA A 142 35.74 -29.05 -28.52
C ALA A 142 37.17 -28.73 -29.03
N ASN A 143 38.05 -29.70 -28.77
CA ASN A 143 39.20 -30.20 -29.53
C ASN A 143 40.57 -29.49 -29.60
N ASP A 144 41.54 -30.35 -29.26
CA ASP A 144 42.81 -30.66 -29.93
C ASP A 144 44.08 -29.80 -29.74
N ASP A 145 45.12 -30.58 -29.40
CA ASP A 145 46.49 -30.56 -29.91
C ASP A 145 47.64 -29.81 -29.18
N ARG A 146 48.73 -30.59 -29.09
CA ARG A 146 50.16 -30.28 -28.81
C ARG A 146 50.57 -30.25 -27.32
N ALA A 147 51.67 -30.87 -26.89
CA ALA A 147 52.76 -31.59 -27.53
C ALA A 147 53.41 -32.55 -26.50
#